data_AF-A0A7C9MIA1-F1
#
_entry.id   AF-A0A7C9MIA1-F1
#
_cell.length_a   1.000
_cell.length_b   1.000
_cell.length_c   1.000
_cell.angle_alpha   90.00
_cell.angle_beta   90.00
_cell.angle_gamma   90.00
#
_symmetry.space_group_name_H-M   'P 1'
#
loop_
_entity.id
_entity.type
_entity.pdbx_description
1 polymer ?
#
loop_
_entity_poly.entity_id
_entity_poly.type
_entity_poly.pdbx_seq_one_letter_code
_entity_poly.pdbx_strand_id
1 'polypeptide(L)'
;MFKPFHIRLACLVCLVGLALAATPAPAQQVDPYGGCCVAQVTMTGVTTWNVTCGSCASNPGVYVISQPDPQQLVFVGPGGIKADSRYDAAAAVCQCPSQDAQRAWEKKMRTYDGN
;
A
#
# COMPACT_ATOMS: atom_id res chain seq x y z
N MET A 1 38.70 40.57 -37.76
CA MET A 1 37.60 39.94 -38.52
C MET A 1 37.73 38.43 -38.37
N PHE A 2 36.70 37.78 -37.80
CA PHE A 2 36.31 36.34 -37.79
C PHE A 2 37.34 35.17 -37.62
N LYS A 3 37.03 34.30 -36.63
CA LYS A 3 37.39 32.86 -36.38
C LYS A 3 37.12 31.95 -37.61
N PRO A 4 37.35 30.60 -37.66
CA PRO A 4 37.59 29.53 -36.63
C PRO A 4 38.64 28.44 -37.06
N PHE A 5 39.06 27.42 -36.28
CA PHE A 5 38.52 26.03 -36.18
C PHE A 5 39.51 25.20 -35.30
N HIS A 6 39.14 24.75 -34.10
CA HIS A 6 38.78 23.35 -33.72
C HIS A 6 39.92 22.41 -33.29
N ILE A 7 39.54 21.51 -32.37
CA ILE A 7 40.22 20.27 -31.91
C ILE A 7 41.35 20.55 -30.88
N ARG A 8 41.28 20.16 -29.61
CA ARG A 8 41.02 18.81 -29.05
C ARG A 8 40.42 18.94 -27.65
N LEU A 9 39.12 18.69 -27.57
CA LEU A 9 38.34 18.53 -26.36
C LEU A 9 38.22 17.03 -26.07
N ALA A 10 39.19 16.43 -25.38
CA ALA A 10 39.12 14.99 -25.03
C ALA A 10 40.19 14.61 -23.99
N CYS A 11 40.04 15.00 -22.72
CA CYS A 11 40.80 14.32 -21.65
C CYS A 11 40.31 14.57 -20.20
N LEU A 12 39.06 15.01 -19.99
CA LEU A 12 38.58 15.38 -18.65
C LEU A 12 37.17 14.84 -18.34
N VAL A 13 36.87 13.57 -18.67
CA VAL A 13 35.53 13.00 -18.43
C VAL A 13 35.56 11.63 -17.72
N CYS A 14 36.56 11.34 -16.87
CA CYS A 14 36.61 10.01 -16.21
C CYS A 14 36.63 9.99 -14.68
N LEU A 15 36.51 11.12 -13.95
CA LEU A 15 36.70 11.10 -12.48
C LEU A 15 35.61 11.76 -11.63
N VAL A 16 34.43 12.05 -12.16
CA VAL A 16 33.33 12.70 -11.38
C VAL A 16 32.03 11.90 -11.43
N GLY A 17 32.12 10.57 -11.31
CA GLY A 17 30.97 9.67 -11.57
C GLY A 17 30.44 8.83 -10.41
N LEU A 18 31.05 8.84 -9.22
CA LEU A 18 30.74 7.84 -8.18
C LEU A 18 30.45 8.40 -6.78
N ALA A 19 30.02 9.67 -6.67
CA ALA A 19 29.73 10.28 -5.37
C ALA A 19 28.37 11.00 -5.31
N LEU A 20 27.35 10.49 -5.99
CA LEU A 20 25.98 10.99 -5.80
C LEU A 20 25.01 9.87 -5.41
N ALA A 21 24.53 10.02 -4.18
CA ALA A 21 23.22 9.60 -3.68
C ALA A 21 23.02 8.12 -3.33
N ALA A 22 23.68 7.67 -2.26
CA ALA A 22 23.01 6.82 -1.28
C ALA A 22 22.12 7.71 -0.39
N THR A 23 21.04 8.25 -0.95
CA THR A 23 19.95 8.77 -0.10
C THR A 23 19.22 7.55 0.45
N PRO A 24 19.08 7.37 1.77
CA PRO A 24 18.13 6.39 2.27
C PRO A 24 16.79 6.76 1.67
N ALA A 25 16.22 5.87 0.85
CA ALA A 25 14.85 6.02 0.42
C ALA A 25 14.03 6.25 1.69
N PRO A 26 13.19 7.30 1.76
CA PRO A 26 12.29 7.43 2.90
C PRO A 26 11.56 6.11 2.99
N ALA A 27 11.58 5.47 4.17
CA ALA A 27 10.72 4.33 4.42
C ALA A 27 9.31 4.84 4.11
N GLN A 28 8.82 4.54 2.92
CA GLN A 28 7.48 4.91 2.51
C GLN A 28 6.63 4.22 3.56
N GLN A 29 6.05 5.02 4.44
CA GLN A 29 4.99 4.58 5.31
C GLN A 29 3.84 4.27 4.37
N VAL A 30 3.88 3.07 3.77
CA VAL A 30 2.82 2.53 2.95
C VAL A 30 1.65 2.48 3.91
N ASP A 31 0.69 3.40 3.73
CA ASP A 31 -0.58 3.27 4.41
C ASP A 31 -1.10 1.89 4.03
N PRO A 32 -1.19 0.92 4.98
CA PRO A 32 -1.62 -0.43 4.64
C PRO A 32 -3.04 -0.41 4.06
N TYR A 33 -3.79 0.67 4.28
CA TYR A 33 -5.14 0.93 3.79
C TYR A 33 -5.21 1.92 2.62
N GLY A 34 -4.10 2.41 2.08
CA GLY A 34 -4.08 3.41 1.00
C GLY A 34 -4.33 2.84 -0.40
N GLY A 35 -5.08 1.73 -0.50
CA GLY A 35 -5.39 1.07 -1.76
C GLY A 35 -6.55 1.74 -2.51
N CYS A 36 -6.82 1.30 -3.73
CA CYS A 36 -7.99 1.82 -4.47
C CYS A 36 -9.33 1.27 -3.94
N CYS A 37 -9.30 0.16 -3.19
CA CYS A 37 -10.49 -0.49 -2.64
C CYS A 37 -10.77 -0.12 -1.18
N VAL A 38 -9.89 -0.48 -0.24
CA VAL A 38 -9.88 0.21 1.06
C VAL A 38 -9.04 1.45 0.81
N ALA A 39 -9.62 2.64 0.97
CA ALA A 39 -8.96 3.90 0.65
C ALA A 39 -8.43 4.61 1.91
N GLN A 40 -9.12 4.42 3.05
CA GLN A 40 -8.73 5.00 4.32
C GLN A 40 -9.38 4.24 5.48
N VAL A 41 -8.67 4.11 6.60
CA VAL A 41 -9.26 3.65 7.87
C VAL A 41 -8.92 4.64 8.97
N THR A 42 -9.95 5.21 9.60
CA THR A 42 -9.81 6.25 10.61
C THR A 42 -10.41 5.79 11.93
N MET A 43 -9.67 5.91 13.03
CA MET A 43 -10.22 5.71 14.37
C MET A 43 -11.29 6.76 14.69
N THR A 44 -12.48 6.30 15.08
CA THR A 44 -13.58 7.16 15.53
C THR A 44 -13.87 7.02 17.02
N GLY A 45 -13.33 5.97 17.65
CA GLY A 45 -13.45 5.70 19.08
C GLY A 45 -12.38 4.71 19.53
N VAL A 46 -12.42 4.34 20.82
CA VAL A 46 -11.41 3.45 21.44
C VAL A 46 -11.34 2.09 20.73
N THR A 47 -12.49 1.59 20.28
CA THR A 47 -12.63 0.28 19.63
C THR A 47 -13.41 0.36 18.32
N THR A 48 -13.49 1.54 17.69
CA THR A 48 -14.28 1.75 16.46
C THR A 48 -13.49 2.50 15.41
N TRP A 49 -13.72 2.13 14.14
CA TRP A 49 -13.07 2.72 12.99
C TRP A 49 -14.06 2.94 11.85
N ASN A 50 -13.94 4.10 11.19
CA ASN A 50 -14.55 4.33 9.89
C ASN A 50 -13.60 3.81 8.80
N VAL A 51 -14.11 2.88 8.00
CA VAL A 51 -13.49 2.34 6.79
C VAL A 51 -14.09 3.06 5.60
N THR A 52 -13.27 3.77 4.86
CA THR A 52 -13.64 4.39 3.58
C THR A 52 -13.29 3.43 2.46
N CYS A 53 -14.31 2.95 1.78
CA CYS A 53 -14.20 2.12 0.60
C CYS A 53 -14.15 3.02 -0.64
N GLY A 54 -13.05 2.92 -1.37
CA GLY A 54 -12.80 3.65 -2.61
C GLY A 54 -13.58 3.11 -3.79
N SER A 55 -13.35 3.70 -4.97
CA SER A 55 -14.10 3.38 -6.20
C SER A 55 -13.87 1.98 -6.75
N CYS A 56 -12.81 1.27 -6.31
CA CYS A 56 -12.58 -0.12 -6.72
C CYS A 56 -13.41 -1.14 -5.92
N ALA A 57 -14.04 -0.73 -4.82
CA ALA A 57 -14.97 -1.57 -4.06
C ALA A 57 -16.24 -1.82 -4.88
N SER A 58 -16.85 -3.01 -4.77
CA SER A 58 -18.22 -3.22 -5.29
C SER A 58 -19.27 -2.44 -4.50
N ASN A 59 -18.89 -1.93 -3.33
CA ASN A 59 -19.70 -1.08 -2.46
C ASN A 59 -18.90 0.14 -1.94
N PRO A 60 -18.68 1.17 -2.77
CA PRO A 60 -18.03 2.39 -2.31
C PRO A 60 -18.85 3.08 -1.22
N GLY A 61 -18.18 3.68 -0.24
CA GLY A 61 -18.85 4.33 0.90
C GLY A 61 -18.03 4.33 2.17
N VAL A 62 -18.64 4.76 3.27
CA VAL A 62 -18.02 4.72 4.60
C VAL A 62 -18.79 3.74 5.48
N TYR A 63 -18.06 2.84 6.11
CA TYR A 63 -18.62 1.78 6.95
C TYR A 63 -17.89 1.72 8.28
N VAL A 64 -18.58 1.29 9.32
CA VAL A 64 -18.00 1.17 10.66
C VAL A 64 -17.56 -0.26 10.90
N ILE A 65 -16.33 -0.42 11.40
CA ILE A 65 -15.89 -1.66 12.03
C ILE A 65 -15.60 -1.40 13.50
N SER A 66 -15.71 -2.43 14.33
CA SER A 66 -15.44 -2.34 15.76
C SER A 66 -14.68 -3.56 16.27
N GLN A 67 -14.09 -3.43 17.46
CA GLN A 67 -13.46 -4.51 18.21
C GLN A 67 -14.21 -4.63 19.54
N PRO A 68 -15.22 -5.51 19.62
CA PRO A 68 -16.10 -5.57 20.79
C PRO A 68 -15.36 -5.85 22.10
N ASP A 69 -14.33 -6.70 22.04
CA ASP A 69 -13.45 -7.01 23.15
C ASP A 69 -12.00 -6.64 22.77
N PRO A 70 -11.38 -5.62 23.39
CA PRO A 70 -10.02 -5.21 23.08
C PRO A 70 -8.96 -6.27 23.44
N GLN A 71 -9.30 -7.25 24.29
CA GLN A 71 -8.41 -8.38 24.62
C GLN A 71 -8.43 -9.48 23.54
N GLN A 72 -9.40 -9.43 22.62
CA GLN A 72 -9.51 -10.37 21.52
C GLN A 72 -9.22 -9.66 20.20
N LEU A 73 -8.46 -10.29 19.31
CA LEU A 73 -8.19 -9.76 17.97
C LEU A 73 -9.37 -10.00 17.02
N VAL A 74 -10.61 -9.84 17.48
CA VAL A 74 -11.82 -10.05 16.67
C VAL A 74 -12.41 -8.69 16.30
N PHE A 75 -12.39 -8.41 15.00
CA PHE A 75 -12.95 -7.19 14.42
C PHE A 75 -14.27 -7.51 13.72
N VAL A 76 -15.30 -6.72 13.99
CA VAL A 76 -16.66 -6.91 13.51
C VAL A 76 -17.06 -5.77 12.60
N GLY A 77 -17.62 -6.11 11.43
CA GLY A 77 -18.17 -5.16 10.47
C GLY A 77 -19.69 -5.31 10.28
N PRO A 78 -20.30 -4.47 9.44
CA PRO A 78 -21.71 -4.60 9.04
C PRO A 78 -22.03 -5.99 8.48
N GLY A 79 -23.26 -6.45 8.69
CA GLY A 79 -23.72 -7.76 8.18
C GLY A 79 -23.11 -8.97 8.89
N GLY A 80 -22.45 -8.78 10.04
CA GLY A 80 -21.88 -9.89 10.82
C GLY A 80 -20.50 -10.35 10.34
N ILE A 81 -19.82 -9.57 9.51
CA ILE A 81 -18.43 -9.80 9.12
C ILE A 81 -17.57 -9.91 10.38
N LYS A 82 -16.73 -10.94 10.45
CA LYS A 82 -15.72 -11.14 11.50
C LYS A 82 -14.37 -11.37 10.85
N ALA A 83 -13.33 -10.73 11.37
CA ALA A 83 -11.96 -10.96 10.93
C ALA A 83 -10.98 -10.83 12.09
N ASP A 84 -9.82 -11.46 11.91
CA ASP A 84 -8.77 -11.53 12.95
C ASP A 84 -7.83 -10.31 12.91
N SER A 85 -8.06 -9.39 11.97
CA SER A 85 -7.34 -8.13 11.87
C SER A 85 -8.27 -7.01 11.39
N ARG A 86 -7.92 -5.77 11.77
CA ARG A 86 -8.63 -4.57 11.32
C ARG A 86 -8.60 -4.43 9.80
N TYR A 87 -7.49 -4.81 9.17
CA TYR A 87 -7.33 -4.74 7.71
C TYR A 87 -8.21 -5.75 6.99
N ASP A 88 -8.28 -6.99 7.47
CA ASP A 88 -9.13 -8.00 6.87
C ASP A 88 -10.62 -7.67 7.04
N ALA A 89 -11.00 -7.09 8.19
CA ALA A 89 -12.35 -6.56 8.38
C ALA A 89 -12.64 -5.44 7.38
N ALA A 90 -11.73 -4.47 7.21
CA ALA A 90 -11.89 -3.37 6.26
C ALA A 90 -12.00 -3.86 4.81
N ALA A 91 -11.14 -4.79 4.39
CA ALA A 91 -11.16 -5.36 3.05
C ALA A 91 -12.44 -6.18 2.77
N ALA A 92 -12.93 -6.94 3.76
CA ALA A 92 -14.17 -7.68 3.66
C ALA A 92 -15.38 -6.74 3.59
N VAL A 93 -15.38 -5.66 4.38
CA VAL A 93 -16.43 -4.64 4.37
C VAL A 93 -16.46 -3.90 3.03
N CYS A 94 -15.31 -3.58 2.44
CA CYS A 94 -15.22 -2.95 1.12
C CYS A 94 -15.38 -3.91 -0.06
N GLN A 95 -15.72 -5.19 0.20
CA GLN A 95 -15.96 -6.22 -0.82
C GLN A 95 -14.93 -6.18 -1.95
N CYS A 96 -13.64 -6.10 -1.61
CA CYS A 96 -12.60 -5.75 -2.57
C CYS A 96 -12.32 -6.85 -3.60
N PRO A 97 -12.74 -6.71 -4.87
CA PRO A 97 -12.47 -7.74 -5.88
C PRO A 97 -10.99 -7.82 -6.25
N SER A 98 -10.24 -6.71 -6.12
CA SER A 98 -8.80 -6.67 -6.43
C SER A 98 -7.93 -7.43 -5.42
N GLN A 99 -8.38 -7.52 -4.16
CA GLN A 99 -7.69 -8.27 -3.11
C GLN A 99 -7.83 -9.78 -3.28
N ASP A 100 -8.92 -10.25 -3.90
CA ASP A 100 -9.06 -11.68 -4.23
C ASP A 100 -8.07 -12.10 -5.30
N ALA A 101 -7.91 -11.30 -6.36
CA ALA A 101 -6.92 -11.56 -7.40
C ALA A 101 -5.48 -11.48 -6.85
N GLN A 102 -5.20 -10.49 -6.00
CA GLN A 102 -3.89 -10.31 -5.38
C GLN A 102 -3.58 -11.42 -4.36
N ARG A 103 -4.50 -11.77 -3.45
CA ARG A 103 -4.35 -12.92 -2.55
C ARG A 103 -4.26 -14.24 -3.32
N ALA A 104 -4.98 -14.40 -4.43
CA ALA A 104 -4.87 -15.59 -5.28
C ALA A 104 -3.48 -15.65 -5.95
N TRP A 105 -2.93 -14.51 -6.38
CA TRP A 105 -1.57 -14.42 -6.89
C TRP A 105 -0.52 -14.69 -5.81
N GLU A 106 -0.63 -14.07 -4.63
CA GLU A 106 0.25 -14.31 -3.49
C GLU A 106 0.20 -15.77 -3.03
N LYS A 107 -0.99 -16.38 -2.99
CA LYS A 107 -1.17 -17.81 -2.70
C LYS A 107 -0.50 -18.68 -3.75
N LYS A 108 -0.62 -18.35 -5.04
CA LYS A 108 0.11 -19.04 -6.11
C LYS A 108 1.62 -18.94 -5.90
N MET A 109 2.16 -17.73 -5.70
CA MET A 109 3.60 -17.51 -5.47
C MET A 109 4.12 -18.28 -4.24
N ARG A 110 3.37 -18.31 -3.14
CA ARG A 110 3.72 -19.07 -1.93
C ARG A 110 3.71 -20.59 -2.15
N THR A 111 2.96 -21.08 -3.14
CA THR A 111 2.97 -22.50 -3.52
C THR A 111 4.19 -22.84 -4.39
N TYR A 112 4.79 -21.86 -5.07
CA TYR A 112 6.00 -22.06 -5.88
C TYR A 112 7.30 -21.99 -5.07
N ASP A 113 7.33 -21.27 -3.93
CA ASP A 113 8.52 -21.17 -3.04
C ASP A 113 8.71 -22.38 -2.10
N GLY A 114 7.89 -23.43 -2.24
CA GLY A 114 7.98 -24.65 -1.46
C GLY A 114 8.90 -25.71 -2.07
N ASN A 115 10.12 -25.34 -2.48
CA ASN A 115 11.13 -26.30 -2.94
C ASN A 115 12.53 -25.98 -2.39
#